data_AF-A0AA96QPW7-F1
#
_entry.id   AF-A0AA96QPW7-F1
#
_cell.length_a   1.000
_cell.length_b   1.000
_cell.length_c   1.000
_cell.angle_alpha   90.00
_cell.angle_beta   90.00
_cell.angle_gamma   90.00
#
_symmetry.space_group_name_H-M   'P 1'
#
loop_
_entity.id
_entity.type
_entity.pdbx_description
1 polymer ?
#
loop_
_entity_poly.entity_id
_entity_poly.type
_entity_poly.pdbx_seq_one_letter_code
_entity_poly.pdbx_strand_id
1 'polypeptide(L)'
;MTDHSTDDTAAPSDPTDEDTSGTTLALDDHDHMVILLRDVQARLDLYGKMRKDVQNYLKDVLGDAEVGTLAGRPAVTWKSTLRIAVSQKLLKQRYPAIARECEDITSVHTFKLLDS
;
A
#
# COMPACT_ATOMS: atom_id res chain seq x y z
N MET A 1 60.24 -3.86 8.06
CA MET A 1 59.83 -5.10 8.73
C MET A 1 58.42 -4.84 9.27
N THR A 2 57.36 -5.14 8.50
CA THR A 2 56.64 -6.44 8.46
C THR A 2 56.01 -6.73 9.83
N ASP A 3 54.70 -6.94 10.03
CA ASP A 3 53.52 -7.24 9.21
C ASP A 3 52.28 -6.74 10.03
N HIS A 4 51.15 -6.25 9.49
CA HIS A 4 50.07 -6.88 8.72
C HIS A 4 49.40 -8.10 9.37
N SER A 5 48.05 -8.11 9.31
CA SER A 5 47.09 -9.16 9.71
C SER A 5 46.56 -9.06 11.15
N THR A 6 45.25 -9.09 11.41
CA THR A 6 44.05 -9.18 10.55
C THR A 6 42.89 -8.78 11.46
N ASP A 7 42.14 -7.77 11.05
CA ASP A 7 40.87 -7.42 11.67
C ASP A 7 39.82 -8.39 11.11
N ASP A 8 39.33 -9.27 11.97
CA ASP A 8 38.37 -10.33 11.65
C ASP A 8 37.02 -9.66 11.41
N THR A 9 36.78 -9.22 10.18
CA THR A 9 35.49 -8.70 9.73
C THR A 9 34.53 -9.88 9.62
N ALA A 10 33.91 -10.22 10.75
CA ALA A 10 32.76 -11.10 10.79
C ALA A 10 31.67 -10.48 9.90
N ALA A 11 31.37 -11.17 8.81
CA ALA A 11 30.29 -10.84 7.88
C ALA A 11 28.98 -10.67 8.67
N PRO A 12 28.16 -9.63 8.39
CA PRO A 12 26.83 -9.58 8.94
C PRO A 12 26.03 -10.76 8.38
N SER A 13 25.69 -11.67 9.27
CA SER A 13 24.83 -12.81 9.03
C SER A 13 23.57 -12.37 8.28
N ASP A 14 23.31 -13.05 7.16
CA ASP A 14 22.04 -13.02 6.46
C ASP A 14 20.91 -13.21 7.49
N PRO A 15 19.84 -12.39 7.49
CA PRO A 15 18.71 -12.66 8.34
C PRO A 15 18.09 -13.98 7.87
N THR A 16 18.33 -15.02 8.66
CA THR A 16 17.66 -16.31 8.56
C THR A 16 16.18 -16.09 8.27
N ASP A 17 15.73 -16.56 7.11
CA ASP A 17 14.31 -16.72 6.80
C ASP A 17 13.71 -17.63 7.88
N GLU A 18 13.14 -17.02 8.93
CA GLU A 18 12.36 -17.75 9.92
C GLU A 18 11.13 -18.33 9.22
N ASP A 19 11.15 -19.66 9.12
CA ASP A 19 10.09 -20.54 8.68
C ASP A 19 8.74 -20.08 9.25
N THR A 20 7.99 -19.32 8.43
CA THR A 20 6.67 -18.80 8.78
C THR A 20 5.65 -19.91 8.56
N SER A 21 5.81 -21.02 9.28
CA SER A 21 4.78 -22.06 9.36
C SER A 21 3.60 -21.51 10.16
N GLY A 22 2.72 -20.78 9.45
CA GLY A 22 1.57 -20.12 10.02
C GLY A 22 0.62 -21.12 10.68
N THR A 23 0.35 -20.92 11.96
CA THR A 23 -0.65 -21.70 12.71
C THR A 23 -2.02 -21.56 12.03
N THR A 24 -2.61 -22.69 11.65
CA THR A 24 -3.97 -22.72 11.08
C THR A 24 -4.99 -22.85 12.22
N LEU A 25 -6.01 -21.98 12.20
CA LEU A 25 -7.16 -22.04 13.11
C LEU A 25 -8.43 -22.32 12.30
N ALA A 26 -9.21 -23.31 12.72
CA ALA A 26 -10.52 -23.60 12.15
C ALA A 26 -11.54 -22.51 12.53
N LEU A 27 -12.32 -22.02 11.57
CA LEU A 27 -13.31 -20.94 11.74
C LEU A 27 -14.74 -21.41 11.45
N ASP A 28 -15.02 -22.72 11.52
CA ASP A 28 -16.30 -23.31 11.14
C ASP A 28 -17.50 -22.70 11.90
N ASP A 29 -17.35 -22.38 13.18
CA ASP A 29 -18.38 -21.72 14.01
C ASP A 29 -18.67 -20.25 13.62
N HIS A 30 -17.87 -19.69 12.70
CA HIS A 30 -17.95 -18.30 12.24
C HIS A 30 -18.18 -18.19 10.73
N ASP A 31 -18.62 -19.26 10.08
CA ASP A 31 -18.91 -19.35 8.64
C ASP A 31 -19.79 -18.18 8.13
N HIS A 32 -20.85 -17.86 8.87
CA HIS A 32 -21.79 -16.79 8.57
C HIS A 32 -21.14 -15.40 8.53
N MET A 33 -20.12 -15.16 9.35
CA MET A 33 -19.35 -13.91 9.32
C MET A 33 -18.47 -13.83 8.07
N VAL A 34 -17.85 -14.94 7.66
CA VAL A 34 -17.07 -15.01 6.42
C VAL A 34 -17.96 -14.80 5.20
N ILE A 35 -19.16 -15.40 5.17
CA ILE A 35 -20.15 -15.19 4.11
C ILE A 35 -20.61 -13.73 4.06
N LEU A 36 -20.97 -13.15 5.21
CA LEU A 36 -21.36 -11.74 5.28
C LEU A 36 -20.25 -10.82 4.77
N LEU A 37 -18.99 -11.11 5.13
CA LEU A 37 -17.86 -10.34 4.66
C LEU A 37 -17.67 -10.43 3.13
N ARG A 38 -17.86 -11.61 2.53
CA ARG A 38 -17.87 -11.79 1.07
C ARG A 38 -18.93 -10.92 0.40
N ASP A 39 -20.16 -10.95 0.92
CA ASP A 39 -21.27 -10.17 0.38
C ASP A 39 -21.03 -8.65 0.48
N VAL A 40 -20.51 -8.20 1.63
CA VAL A 40 -20.17 -6.79 1.84
C VAL A 40 -19.06 -6.37 0.90
N GLN A 41 -18.01 -7.17 0.73
CA GLN A 41 -16.91 -6.88 -0.20
C GLN A 41 -17.42 -6.75 -1.64
N ALA A 42 -18.27 -7.68 -2.10
CA ALA A 42 -18.85 -7.62 -3.44
C ALA A 42 -19.69 -6.34 -3.65
N ARG A 43 -20.46 -5.90 -2.64
CA ARG A 43 -21.22 -4.64 -2.69
C ARG A 43 -20.31 -3.42 -2.70
N LEU A 44 -19.23 -3.43 -1.91
CA LEU A 44 -18.24 -2.35 -1.90
C LEU A 44 -17.54 -2.23 -3.25
N ASP A 45 -17.23 -3.35 -3.90
CA ASP A 45 -16.63 -3.35 -5.23
C ASP A 45 -17.60 -2.80 -6.28
N LEU A 46 -18.88 -3.20 -6.22
CA LEU A 46 -19.94 -2.65 -7.06
C LEU A 46 -20.08 -1.13 -6.88
N TYR A 47 -20.23 -0.65 -5.64
CA TYR A 47 -20.35 0.79 -5.37
C TYR A 47 -19.06 1.53 -5.69
N GLY A 48 -17.91 0.90 -5.52
CA GLY A 48 -16.60 1.42 -5.91
C GLY A 48 -16.52 1.65 -7.41
N LYS A 49 -17.04 0.72 -8.21
CA LYS A 49 -17.15 0.86 -9.67
C LYS A 49 -18.12 1.98 -10.04
N MET A 50 -19.36 1.95 -9.52
CA MET A 50 -20.36 3.00 -9.79
C MET A 50 -19.84 4.40 -9.44
N ARG A 51 -19.19 4.55 -8.29
CA ARG A 51 -18.57 5.81 -7.86
C ARG A 51 -17.53 6.28 -8.87
N LYS A 52 -16.64 5.39 -9.33
CA LYS A 52 -15.62 5.74 -10.34
C LYS A 52 -16.27 6.18 -11.65
N ASP A 53 -17.29 5.46 -12.11
CA ASP A 53 -17.98 5.77 -13.37
C ASP A 53 -18.64 7.15 -13.31
N VAL A 54 -19.38 7.45 -12.24
CA VAL A 54 -19.99 8.77 -12.02
C VAL A 54 -18.94 9.86 -11.86
N GLN A 55 -17.87 9.60 -11.11
CA GLN A 55 -16.79 10.57 -10.92
C GLN A 55 -16.08 10.90 -12.23
N ASN A 56 -15.83 9.91 -13.08
CA ASN A 56 -15.19 10.11 -14.38
C ASN A 56 -16.10 10.93 -15.29
N TYR A 57 -17.39 10.58 -15.37
CA TYR A 57 -18.38 11.39 -16.08
C TYR A 57 -18.38 12.85 -15.61
N LEU A 58 -18.37 13.09 -14.29
CA LEU A 58 -18.36 14.45 -13.76
C LEU A 58 -17.05 15.20 -14.06
N LYS A 59 -15.89 14.52 -14.10
CA LYS A 59 -14.63 15.14 -14.53
C LYS A 59 -14.68 15.52 -16.00
N ASP A 60 -15.22 14.65 -16.85
CA ASP A 60 -15.35 14.90 -18.29
C ASP A 60 -16.27 16.11 -18.55
N VAL A 61 -17.38 16.21 -17.81
CA VAL A 61 -18.29 17.37 -17.86
C VAL A 61 -17.61 18.65 -17.35
N LEU A 62 -16.78 18.53 -16.30
CA LEU A 62 -16.12 19.67 -15.68
C LEU A 62 -14.99 20.25 -16.55
N GLY A 63 -14.34 19.41 -17.37
CA GLY A 63 -13.26 19.84 -18.27
C GLY A 63 -12.12 20.51 -17.49
N ASP A 64 -11.72 21.71 -17.92
CA ASP A 64 -10.64 22.47 -17.26
C ASP A 64 -11.11 23.27 -16.02
N ALA A 65 -12.40 23.24 -15.69
CA ALA A 65 -12.90 23.97 -14.53
C ALA A 65 -12.51 23.27 -13.23
N GLU A 66 -12.17 24.05 -12.19
CA GLU A 66 -11.80 23.47 -10.91
C GLU A 66 -12.98 23.18 -10.00
N VAL A 67 -14.13 23.82 -10.22
CA VAL A 67 -15.32 23.75 -9.34
C VAL A 67 -16.60 23.60 -10.17
N GLY A 68 -17.33 22.51 -9.90
CA GLY A 68 -18.68 22.30 -10.42
C GLY A 68 -19.73 22.75 -9.40
N THR A 69 -20.80 23.40 -9.85
CA THR A 69 -21.86 23.91 -8.97
C THR A 69 -23.22 23.29 -9.29
N LEU A 70 -24.07 23.16 -8.27
CA LEU A 70 -25.48 22.77 -8.38
C LEU A 70 -26.33 23.84 -7.69
N ALA A 71 -27.33 24.40 -8.39
CA ALA A 71 -28.16 25.51 -7.89
C ALA A 71 -27.34 26.68 -7.30
N GLY A 72 -26.24 27.03 -7.95
CA GLY A 72 -25.33 28.12 -7.54
C GLY A 72 -24.43 27.80 -6.33
N ARG A 73 -24.44 26.56 -5.82
CA ARG A 73 -23.59 26.13 -4.69
C ARG A 73 -22.50 25.17 -5.18
N PRO A 74 -21.23 25.31 -4.74
CA PRO A 74 -20.18 24.34 -5.04
C PRO A 74 -20.57 22.92 -4.63
N ALA A 75 -20.43 21.97 -5.54
CA ALA A 75 -20.80 20.58 -5.34
C ALA A 75 -19.62 19.62 -5.53
N VAL A 76 -18.72 19.92 -6.45
CA VAL A 76 -17.51 19.12 -6.72
C VAL A 76 -16.32 20.02 -7.02
N THR A 77 -15.12 19.52 -6.75
CA THR A 77 -13.88 20.18 -7.18
C THR A 77 -12.90 19.17 -7.76
N TRP A 78 -12.19 19.58 -8.80
CA TRP A 78 -11.12 18.80 -9.42
C TRP A 78 -9.94 19.72 -9.68
N LYS A 79 -8.86 19.53 -8.91
CA LYS A 79 -7.63 20.31 -9.04
C LYS A 79 -6.43 19.39 -9.10
N SER A 80 -5.46 19.76 -9.93
CA SER A 80 -4.15 19.11 -9.93
C SER A 80 -3.32 19.68 -8.79
N THR A 81 -2.67 18.82 -8.01
CA THR A 81 -1.74 19.24 -6.96
C THR A 81 -0.41 18.54 -7.17
N LEU A 82 0.69 19.31 -7.16
CA LEU A 82 2.03 18.75 -7.22
C LEU A 82 2.36 18.15 -5.86
N ARG A 83 2.73 16.86 -5.85
CA ARG A 83 3.27 16.18 -4.69
C ARG A 83 4.78 16.05 -4.85
N ILE A 84 5.54 16.62 -3.93
CA ILE A 84 6.98 16.37 -3.81
C ILE A 84 7.14 15.07 -3.01
N ALA A 85 7.82 14.09 -3.59
CA ALA A 85 8.13 12.83 -2.93
C ALA A 85 9.57 12.42 -3.23
N VAL A 86 10.23 11.78 -2.26
CA VAL A 86 11.56 11.21 -2.46
C VAL A 86 11.45 10.00 -3.38
N SER A 87 12.25 9.98 -4.45
CA SER A 87 12.34 8.80 -5.32
C SER A 87 13.15 7.70 -4.63
N GLN A 88 12.46 6.78 -3.97
CA GLN A 88 13.07 5.66 -3.25
C GLN A 88 13.96 4.81 -4.16
N LYS A 89 13.56 4.62 -5.43
CA LYS A 89 14.37 3.93 -6.44
C LYS A 89 15.72 4.63 -6.66
N LEU A 90 15.70 5.95 -6.86
CA LEU A 90 16.94 6.72 -7.08
C LEU A 90 17.79 6.79 -5.80
N LEU A 91 17.16 6.92 -4.63
CA LEU A 91 17.84 6.93 -3.34
C LEU A 91 18.60 5.62 -3.11
N LYS A 92 17.92 4.48 -3.28
CA LYS A 92 18.55 3.15 -3.13
C LYS A 92 19.64 2.88 -4.18
N GLN A 93 19.45 3.35 -5.42
CA GLN A 93 20.44 3.17 -6.48
C GLN A 93 21.70 4.02 -6.29
N ARG A 94 21.56 5.28 -5.84
CA ARG A 94 22.68 6.23 -5.76
C ARG A 94 23.32 6.31 -4.37
N TYR A 95 22.55 6.06 -3.32
CA TYR A 95 22.95 6.21 -1.91
C TYR A 95 22.46 5.04 -1.05
N PRO A 96 22.89 3.80 -1.34
CA PRO A 96 22.38 2.60 -0.67
C PRO A 96 22.64 2.58 0.84
N ALA A 97 23.78 3.09 1.30
CA ALA A 97 24.12 3.15 2.73
C ALA A 97 23.14 4.03 3.52
N ILE A 98 22.88 5.25 3.01
CA ILE A 98 21.94 6.20 3.62
C ILE A 98 20.51 5.63 3.61
N ALA A 99 20.12 4.97 2.51
CA ALA A 99 18.82 4.32 2.42
C ALA A 99 18.64 3.30 3.56
N ARG A 100 19.65 2.47 3.82
CA ARG A 100 19.62 1.44 4.87
C ARG A 100 19.63 2.03 6.28
N GLU A 101 20.38 3.10 6.52
CA GLU A 101 20.36 3.82 7.81
C GLU A 101 18.99 4.41 8.15
N CYS A 102 18.19 4.70 7.12
CA CYS A 102 16.86 5.29 7.27
C CYS A 102 15.72 4.25 7.21
N GLU A 103 16.03 2.95 7.09
CA GLU A 103 15.01 1.90 7.04
C GLU A 103 14.44 1.63 8.44
N ASP A 104 13.12 1.70 8.55
CA ASP A 104 12.37 1.30 9.74
C ASP A 104 11.56 0.05 9.41
N ILE A 105 11.89 -1.07 10.07
CA ILE A 105 11.27 -2.37 9.81
C ILE A 105 10.13 -2.55 10.81
N THR A 106 8.90 -2.42 10.31
CA THR A 106 7.69 -2.69 11.09
C THR A 106 6.99 -3.94 10.56
N SER A 107 6.65 -4.87 11.45
CA SER A 107 5.81 -6.01 11.10
C SER A 107 4.37 -5.57 10.83
N VAL A 108 3.82 -5.97 9.69
CA VAL A 108 2.44 -5.68 9.30
C VAL A 108 1.69 -6.97 9.02
N HIS A 109 0.44 -7.04 9.49
CA HIS A 109 -0.45 -8.16 9.20
C HIS A 109 -1.40 -7.78 8.08
N THR A 110 -1.51 -8.62 7.06
CA THR A 110 -2.47 -8.42 5.97
C THR A 110 -3.67 -9.32 6.19
N PHE A 111 -4.85 -8.73 6.33
CA PHE A 111 -6.10 -9.47 6.33
C PHE A 111 -6.65 -9.54 4.90
N LYS A 112 -6.78 -10.74 4.35
CA LYS A 112 -7.27 -10.97 2.99
C LYS A 112 -8.30 -12.08 3.00
N LEU A 113 -9.44 -11.82 2.37
CA LEU A 113 -10.41 -12.85 2.06
C LEU A 113 -9.88 -13.71 0.91
N LEU A 114 -9.83 -15.02 1.12
CA LEU A 114 -9.36 -15.96 0.09
C LEU A 114 -10.54 -16.40 -0.78
N ASP A 115 -10.30 -16.40 -2.09
CA ASP A 115 -11.19 -16.98 -3.10
C ASP A 115 -10.99 -18.49 -3.08
N SER A 116 -11.74 -19.19 -2.22
CA SER A 116 -11.82 -20.65 -2.17
C SER A 116 -12.99 -21.15 -2.99
#